data_AF-A0ABD5P2V3-F1
#
_entry.id   AF-A0ABD5P2V3-F1
#
_cell.length_a   1.000
_cell.length_b   1.000
_cell.length_c   1.000
_cell.angle_alpha   90.00
_cell.angle_beta   90.00
_cell.angle_gamma   90.00
#
_symmetry.space_group_name_H-M   'P 1'
#
loop_
_entity.id
_entity.type
_entity.pdbx_description
1 polymer ?
#
loop_
_entity_poly.entity_id
_entity_poly.type
_entity_poly.pdbx_seq_one_letter_code
_entity_poly.pdbx_strand_id
1 'polypeptide(L)'
;MLVHLQQYKHEEVQFDDNRTTGESQTEDTLDKDSEEYFGENIDRFDVVTWETIEHDGDPIQRRDVTIRGVTAVSVPKQPTDEDDPNLPGKTIQFRMGGGIEYLEQAKIVEVQDEEPAEPAAEGKVSKEDEPQGKIPMDDEP
;
A
#
# COMPACT_ATOMS: atom_id res chain seq x y z
N MET A 1 -3.40 -11.41 -1.60
CA MET A 1 -2.54 -10.25 -1.90
C MET A 1 -2.82 -9.13 -0.90
N LEU A 2 -1.77 -8.44 -0.49
CA LEU A 2 -1.72 -7.24 0.33
C LEU A 2 -1.36 -6.06 -0.56
N VAL A 3 -2.09 -4.95 -0.46
CA VAL A 3 -1.84 -3.74 -1.24
C VAL A 3 -1.69 -2.55 -0.30
N HIS A 4 -0.56 -1.86 -0.40
CA HIS A 4 -0.28 -0.62 0.30
C HIS A 4 -0.45 0.56 -0.66
N LEU A 5 -1.26 1.52 -0.26
CA LEU A 5 -1.62 2.70 -1.05
C LEU A 5 -1.45 3.96 -0.24
N GLN A 6 -1.27 5.07 -0.95
CA GLN A 6 -1.41 6.43 -0.42
C GLN A 6 -2.65 7.05 -1.02
N GLN A 7 -3.58 7.50 -0.19
CA GLN A 7 -4.74 8.25 -0.62
C GLN A 7 -4.56 9.74 -0.37
N TYR A 8 -5.05 10.55 -1.30
CA TYR A 8 -4.96 12.01 -1.27
C TYR A 8 -6.34 12.65 -1.20
N LYS A 9 -6.43 13.81 -0.57
CA LYS A 9 -7.58 14.72 -0.67
C LYS A 9 -7.11 16.16 -0.51
N HIS A 10 -7.94 17.11 -0.93
CA HIS A 10 -7.69 18.52 -0.66
C HIS A 10 -7.71 18.79 0.85
N GLU A 11 -6.91 19.75 1.31
CA GLU A 11 -7.01 20.21 2.69
C GLU A 11 -8.42 20.78 2.93
N GLU A 12 -9.20 20.09 3.76
CA GLU A 12 -10.44 20.66 4.27
C GLU A 12 -10.04 21.76 5.25
N VAL A 13 -10.05 23.00 4.78
CA VAL A 13 -10.00 24.18 5.64
C VAL A 13 -11.25 24.10 6.51
N GLN A 14 -11.13 23.45 7.67
CA GLN A 14 -12.10 23.62 8.73
C GLN A 14 -11.95 25.08 9.17
N PHE A 15 -12.74 25.96 8.54
CA PHE A 15 -13.16 27.19 9.16
C PHE A 15 -13.94 26.75 10.40
N ASP A 16 -13.20 26.47 11.47
CA ASP A 16 -13.74 26.36 12.80
C ASP A 16 -14.25 27.77 13.13
N ASP A 17 -15.51 28.03 12.76
CA ASP A 17 -16.26 29.27 13.01
C ASP A 17 -16.42 29.54 14.53
N ASN A 18 -15.78 28.72 15.38
CA ASN A 18 -15.69 28.89 16.82
C ASN A 18 -14.30 29.37 17.30
N ARG A 19 -13.40 29.81 16.41
CA ARG A 19 -12.19 30.54 16.84
C ARG A 19 -12.55 31.98 17.19
N THR A 20 -13.06 32.17 18.41
CA THR A 20 -13.12 33.49 19.04
C THR A 20 -11.73 34.11 19.00
N THR A 21 -11.60 35.18 18.23
CA THR A 21 -10.44 36.05 18.18
C THR A 21 -10.16 36.62 19.57
N GLY A 22 -8.94 36.37 20.06
CA GLY A 22 -8.36 37.08 21.19
C GLY A 22 -8.60 36.41 22.54
N GLU A 23 -7.53 35.90 23.14
CA GLU A 23 -6.89 36.57 24.27
C GLU A 23 -5.51 35.93 24.52
N SER A 24 -4.59 36.80 24.93
CA SER A 24 -3.16 36.62 25.04
C SER A 24 -2.73 35.34 25.76
N GLN A 25 -1.79 34.59 25.17
CA GLN A 25 -1.02 33.59 25.91
C GLN A 25 -0.15 34.31 26.95
N THR A 26 -0.56 34.26 28.22
CA THR A 26 0.37 34.36 29.33
C THR A 26 1.01 33.00 29.54
N GLU A 27 2.32 32.97 29.37
CA GLU A 27 3.27 31.96 29.82
C GLU A 27 2.96 31.53 31.26
N ASP A 28 2.50 30.29 31.46
CA ASP A 28 2.51 29.64 32.78
C ASP A 28 2.63 28.11 32.64
N THR A 29 3.85 27.66 32.89
CA THR A 29 4.32 26.33 33.31
C THR A 29 3.34 25.16 33.28
N LEU A 30 3.57 24.22 32.36
CA LEU A 30 3.17 22.82 32.53
C LEU A 30 4.43 21.95 32.66
N ASP A 31 4.92 21.91 33.89
CA ASP A 31 5.71 20.80 34.43
C ASP A 31 4.75 19.61 34.62
N LYS A 32 4.82 18.59 33.76
CA LYS A 32 4.37 17.20 34.02
C LYS A 32 5.04 16.21 33.06
N ASP A 33 5.69 15.21 33.65
CA ASP A 33 6.34 14.06 33.04
C ASP A 33 5.63 13.50 31.80
N SER A 34 6.40 13.35 30.71
CA SER A 34 5.93 12.89 29.40
C SER A 34 5.46 11.44 29.35
N GLU A 35 5.58 10.70 30.46
CA GLU A 35 5.34 9.26 30.55
C GLU A 35 3.89 8.90 30.94
N GLU A 36 3.08 9.86 31.39
CA GLU A 36 1.64 9.65 31.67
C GLU A 36 0.73 10.00 30.46
N TYR A 37 1.28 10.68 29.44
CA TYR A 37 0.52 11.12 28.25
C TYR A 37 0.39 10.05 27.16
N PHE A 38 1.36 9.16 27.04
CA PHE A 38 1.31 8.05 26.08
C PHE A 38 1.08 6.76 26.85
N GLY A 39 -0.09 6.67 27.46
CA GLY A 39 -0.56 5.44 28.10
C GLY A 39 -0.26 4.25 27.19
N GLU A 40 0.41 3.25 27.77
CA GLU A 40 0.52 1.89 27.27
C GLU A 40 -0.75 1.55 26.48
N ASN A 41 -0.61 1.24 25.18
CA ASN A 41 -1.64 1.03 24.11
C ASN A 41 -1.58 2.03 22.91
N ILE A 42 -0.40 2.38 22.40
CA ILE A 42 -0.28 2.98 21.05
C ILE A 42 -0.70 1.99 19.94
N ASP A 43 -0.68 0.68 20.20
CA ASP A 43 -1.11 -0.37 19.25
C ASP A 43 -2.62 -0.42 18.97
N ARG A 44 -3.46 0.42 19.60
CA ARG A 44 -4.92 0.36 19.44
C ARG A 44 -5.55 1.56 18.73
N PHE A 45 -4.73 2.53 18.32
CA PHE A 45 -5.20 3.65 17.53
C PHE A 45 -5.03 3.33 16.05
N ASP A 46 -6.08 2.73 15.46
CA ASP A 46 -6.37 2.82 14.02
C ASP A 46 -6.79 4.29 13.71
N VAL A 47 -5.94 5.24 14.09
CA VAL A 47 -6.12 6.65 13.74
C VAL A 47 -5.67 6.75 12.31
N VAL A 48 -6.66 6.78 11.43
CA VAL A 48 -6.52 7.26 10.06
C VAL A 48 -5.94 8.67 10.13
N THR A 49 -4.61 8.76 10.18
CA THR A 49 -3.88 10.01 10.34
C THR A 49 -3.66 10.56 8.95
N TRP A 50 -4.40 11.61 8.62
CA TRP A 50 -4.11 12.41 7.44
C TRP A 50 -2.95 13.34 7.74
N GLU A 51 -1.90 13.28 6.93
CA GLU A 51 -0.74 14.15 6.97
C GLU A 51 -0.89 15.23 5.91
N THR A 52 -0.73 16.50 6.28
CA THR A 52 -0.67 17.60 5.30
C THR A 52 0.71 17.64 4.64
N ILE A 53 0.74 17.61 3.30
CA ILE A 53 1.93 17.73 2.46
C ILE A 53 1.74 18.86 1.45
N GLU A 54 2.82 19.48 1.01
CA GLU A 54 2.80 20.47 -0.07
C GLU A 54 2.84 19.75 -1.44
N HIS A 55 1.92 20.10 -2.34
CA HIS A 55 1.87 19.59 -3.72
C HIS A 55 1.52 20.72 -4.69
N ASP A 56 2.41 20.99 -5.66
CA ASP A 56 2.27 22.07 -6.65
C ASP A 56 2.06 23.49 -6.07
N GLY A 57 2.45 23.70 -4.81
CA GLY A 57 2.24 24.96 -4.09
C GLY A 57 0.93 25.01 -3.30
N ASP A 58 0.13 23.94 -3.31
CA ASP A 58 -1.09 23.79 -2.54
C ASP A 58 -0.92 22.74 -1.42
N PRO A 59 -1.41 23.02 -0.20
CA PRO A 59 -1.45 22.01 0.86
C PRO A 59 -2.53 20.96 0.57
N ILE A 60 -2.13 19.69 0.51
CA ILE A 60 -3.03 18.54 0.35
C ILE A 60 -2.86 17.57 1.51
N GLN A 61 -3.85 16.73 1.76
CA GLN A 61 -3.80 15.72 2.81
C GLN A 61 -3.52 14.33 2.20
N ARG A 62 -2.65 13.56 2.86
CA ARG A 62 -2.26 12.19 2.50
C ARG A 62 -2.50 11.23 3.66
N ARG A 63 -3.02 10.03 3.38
CA ARG A 63 -3.02 8.91 4.34
C ARG A 63 -2.51 7.62 3.72
N ASP A 64 -1.93 6.75 4.52
CA ASP A 64 -1.61 5.39 4.11
C ASP A 64 -2.82 4.46 4.32
N VAL A 65 -3.09 3.62 3.32
CA VAL A 65 -4.20 2.67 3.30
C VAL A 65 -3.66 1.30 2.95
N THR A 66 -3.99 0.30 3.76
CA THR A 66 -3.60 -1.09 3.51
C THR A 66 -4.85 -1.94 3.28
N ILE A 67 -4.94 -2.59 2.11
CA ILE A 67 -6.06 -3.46 1.74
C ILE A 67 -5.58 -4.90 1.67
N ARG A 68 -6.29 -5.80 2.35
CA ARG A 68 -6.05 -7.25 2.37
C ARG A 68 -7.10 -7.99 1.54
N GLY A 69 -6.80 -9.23 1.18
CA GLY A 69 -7.76 -10.08 0.45
C GLY A 69 -7.99 -9.66 -1.00
N VAL A 70 -7.07 -8.86 -1.56
CA VAL A 70 -7.12 -8.47 -2.96
C VAL A 70 -6.74 -9.66 -3.84
N THR A 71 -7.50 -9.85 -4.91
CA THR A 71 -7.25 -10.87 -5.95
C THR A 71 -6.76 -10.25 -7.26
N ALA A 72 -7.14 -9.00 -7.53
CA ALA A 72 -6.59 -8.22 -8.64
C ALA A 72 -6.64 -6.73 -8.35
N VAL A 73 -5.64 -6.00 -8.86
CA VAL A 73 -5.57 -4.54 -8.83
C VAL A 73 -5.57 -4.04 -10.27
N SER A 74 -6.35 -3.00 -10.56
CA SER A 74 -6.36 -2.36 -11.86
C SER A 74 -6.57 -0.85 -11.76
N VAL A 75 -5.90 -0.11 -12.64
CA VAL A 75 -6.13 1.33 -12.82
C VAL A 75 -7.00 1.51 -14.07
N PRO A 76 -8.19 2.13 -13.98
CA PRO A 76 -9.01 2.45 -15.15
C PRO A 76 -8.21 3.23 -16.20
N LYS A 77 -8.35 2.86 -17.48
CA LYS A 77 -7.62 3.52 -18.58
C LYS A 77 -8.08 4.97 -18.81
N GLN A 78 -9.35 5.22 -18.56
CA GLN A 78 -9.94 6.55 -18.65
C GLN A 78 -10.05 7.09 -17.23
N PRO A 79 -9.77 8.39 -17.02
CA PRO A 79 -10.08 9.02 -15.76
C PRO A 79 -11.58 8.91 -15.49
N THR A 80 -11.91 8.66 -14.23
CA THR A 80 -13.24 8.73 -13.66
C THR A 80 -13.59 10.19 -13.35
N ASP A 81 -14.87 10.49 -13.17
CA ASP A 81 -15.32 11.83 -12.75
C ASP A 81 -14.75 12.20 -11.36
N GLU A 82 -14.40 11.18 -10.58
CA GLU A 82 -13.80 11.25 -9.25
C GLU A 82 -12.28 11.53 -9.29
N ASP A 83 -11.61 11.41 -10.46
CA ASP A 83 -10.19 11.74 -10.62
C ASP A 83 -10.00 13.26 -10.72
N ASP A 84 -9.18 13.82 -9.85
CA ASP A 84 -8.93 15.25 -9.71
C ASP A 84 -7.51 15.52 -10.22
N PRO A 85 -7.34 16.31 -11.29
CA PRO A 85 -6.02 16.56 -11.86
C PRO A 85 -5.08 17.31 -10.92
N ASN A 86 -5.59 17.94 -9.85
CA ASN A 86 -4.81 18.67 -8.86
C ASN A 86 -4.32 17.77 -7.71
N LEU A 87 -4.76 16.51 -7.66
CA LEU A 87 -4.29 15.53 -6.69
C LEU A 87 -3.38 14.51 -7.39
N PRO A 88 -2.33 14.01 -6.71
CA PRO A 88 -1.41 13.05 -7.31
C PRO A 88 -1.98 11.62 -7.39
N GLY A 89 -3.19 11.40 -6.87
CA GLY A 89 -3.87 10.11 -6.83
C GLY A 89 -4.64 9.80 -8.11
N LYS A 90 -5.03 8.53 -8.25
CA LYS A 90 -5.99 8.08 -9.27
C LYS A 90 -7.00 7.13 -8.68
N THR A 91 -8.13 6.95 -9.34
CA THR A 91 -9.07 5.89 -8.97
C THR A 91 -8.46 4.51 -9.23
N ILE A 92 -8.38 3.69 -8.18
CA ILE A 92 -7.87 2.32 -8.24
C ILE A 92 -9.03 1.36 -8.02
N GLN A 93 -9.11 0.34 -8.87
CA GLN A 93 -10.11 -0.73 -8.76
C GLN A 93 -9.47 -1.99 -8.16
N PHE A 94 -10.13 -2.55 -7.14
CA PHE A 94 -9.76 -3.80 -6.50
C PHE A 94 -10.80 -4.86 -6.76
N ARG A 95 -10.35 -6.07 -7.09
CA ARG A 95 -11.19 -7.26 -7.03
C ARG A 95 -10.87 -8.02 -5.76
N MET A 96 -11.90 -8.47 -5.09
CA MET A 96 -11.83 -9.25 -3.86
C MET A 96 -12.81 -10.42 -3.94
N GLY A 97 -12.74 -11.35 -2.98
CA GLY A 97 -13.66 -12.50 -2.93
C GLY A 97 -15.15 -12.12 -2.84
N GLY A 98 -15.46 -10.88 -2.41
CA GLY A 98 -16.82 -10.36 -2.28
C GLY A 98 -17.29 -9.45 -3.41
N GLY A 99 -16.45 -9.12 -4.40
CA GLY A 99 -16.82 -8.22 -5.49
C GLY A 99 -15.72 -7.27 -5.92
N ILE A 100 -16.14 -6.11 -6.44
CA ILE A 100 -15.27 -5.06 -6.95
C ILE A 100 -15.43 -3.84 -6.05
N GLU A 101 -14.31 -3.29 -5.59
CA GLU A 101 -14.26 -2.02 -4.85
C GLU A 101 -13.40 -0.99 -5.59
N TYR A 102 -13.63 0.28 -5.28
CA TYR A 102 -12.94 1.41 -5.88
C TYR A 102 -12.39 2.29 -4.75
N LEU A 103 -11.17 2.78 -4.94
CA LEU A 103 -10.56 3.78 -4.07
C LEU A 103 -10.14 4.96 -4.92
N GLU A 104 -10.81 6.08 -4.72
CA GLU A 104 -10.54 7.34 -5.40
C GLU A 104 -9.24 7.96 -4.89
N GLN A 105 -8.58 8.73 -5.75
CA GLN A 105 -7.42 9.54 -5.38
C GLN A 105 -6.30 8.76 -4.68
N ALA A 106 -6.04 7.53 -5.12
CA ALA A 106 -5.04 6.67 -4.53
C ALA A 106 -3.85 6.40 -5.46
N LYS A 107 -2.68 6.22 -4.86
CA LYS A 107 -1.46 5.80 -5.52
C LYS A 107 -1.01 4.49 -4.91
N ILE A 108 -0.79 3.49 -5.76
CA ILE A 108 -0.22 2.21 -5.33
C ILE A 108 1.24 2.45 -4.94
N VAL A 109 1.58 2.13 -3.69
CA VAL A 109 2.96 2.17 -3.18
C VAL A 109 3.60 0.80 -3.35
N GLU A 110 2.89 -0.25 -2.93
CA GLU A 110 3.41 -1.61 -2.94
C GLU A 110 2.29 -2.64 -3.06
N VAL A 111 2.59 -3.76 -3.74
CA VAL A 111 1.71 -4.91 -3.88
C VAL A 111 2.52 -6.15 -3.53
N GLN A 112 2.06 -6.93 -2.56
CA GLN A 112 2.70 -8.17 -2.12
C GLN A 112 1.71 -9.32 -2.12
N ASP A 113 2.16 -10.52 -2.48
CA ASP A 113 1.41 -11.73 -2.20
C ASP A 113 1.66 -12.16 -0.75
N GLU A 114 0.58 -12.53 -0.06
CA GLU A 114 0.63 -12.92 1.36
C GLU A 114 1.32 -14.28 1.53
N GLU A 115 1.15 -15.15 0.53
CA GLU A 115 1.83 -16.43 0.40
C GLU A 115 2.52 -16.46 -0.97
N PRO A 116 3.73 -15.90 -1.10
CA PRO A 116 4.47 -15.98 -2.36
C PRO A 116 4.77 -17.46 -2.63
N ALA A 117 4.37 -17.95 -3.81
CA ALA A 117 4.70 -19.32 -4.21
C ALA A 117 6.23 -19.48 -4.19
N GLU A 118 6.73 -20.48 -3.45
CA GLU A 118 8.15 -20.81 -3.49
C GLU A 118 8.55 -21.02 -4.95
N PRO A 119 9.62 -20.36 -5.44
CA PRO A 119 10.05 -20.56 -6.81
C PRO A 119 10.32 -22.05 -6.98
N ALA A 120 9.58 -22.69 -7.88
CA ALA A 120 9.76 -24.11 -8.17
C ALA A 120 11.25 -24.32 -8.49
N ALA A 121 11.97 -24.97 -7.57
CA ALA A 121 13.37 -25.27 -7.76
C ALA A 121 13.53 -25.99 -9.10
N GLU A 122 14.12 -25.29 -10.08
CA GLU A 122 14.36 -25.84 -11.41
C GLU A 122 15.03 -27.20 -11.27
N GLY A 123 14.47 -28.17 -11.98
CA GLY A 123 14.72 -29.58 -11.79
C GLY A 123 16.20 -29.93 -11.68
N LYS A 124 16.51 -30.73 -10.66
CA LYS A 124 17.74 -31.53 -10.65
C LYS A 124 17.75 -32.32 -11.96
N VAL A 125 18.66 -31.99 -12.86
CA VAL A 125 18.96 -32.80 -14.05
C VAL A 125 19.47 -34.15 -13.53
N SER A 126 18.59 -35.16 -13.50
CA SER A 126 18.99 -36.55 -13.36
C SER A 126 19.82 -36.91 -14.59
N LYS A 127 21.13 -36.94 -14.40
CA LYS A 127 22.10 -37.34 -15.42
C LYS A 127 22.15 -38.87 -15.45
N GLU A 128 21.11 -39.49 -15.99
CA GLU A 128 21.07 -40.92 -16.29
C GLU A 128 20.62 -41.09 -17.74
N ASP A 129 21.59 -41.17 -18.65
CA ASP A 129 21.46 -41.94 -19.89
C ASP A 129 22.88 -42.40 -20.27
N GLU A 130 23.32 -43.48 -19.63
CA GLU A 130 24.40 -44.34 -20.15
C GLU A 130 23.74 -45.31 -21.15
N PRO A 131 24.01 -45.22 -22.46
CA PRO A 131 23.62 -46.30 -23.36
C PRO A 131 24.58 -47.48 -23.17
N GLN A 132 24.15 -48.44 -22.36
CA GLN A 132 24.64 -49.82 -22.41
C GLN A 132 24.29 -50.42 -23.79
N GLY A 133 25.30 -50.70 -24.59
CA GLY A 133 25.10 -51.34 -25.89
C GLY A 133 26.38 -51.94 -26.45
N LYS A 134 26.92 -52.96 -25.77
CA LYS A 134 27.93 -53.85 -26.34
C LYS A 134 27.30 -54.61 -27.51
N ILE A 135 27.79 -54.42 -28.73
CA ILE A 135 27.58 -55.37 -29.82
C ILE A 135 28.92 -56.05 -30.07
N PRO A 136 29.12 -57.33 -29.71
CA PRO A 136 30.17 -58.14 -30.28
C PRO A 136 29.61 -58.79 -31.54
N MET A 137 30.27 -58.64 -32.68
CA MET A 137 30.24 -59.69 -33.69
C MET A 137 31.46 -59.57 -34.59
N ASP A 138 32.30 -60.56 -34.37
CA ASP A 138 33.56 -60.93 -34.97
C ASP A 138 33.29 -61.71 -36.27
N ASP A 139 34.25 -61.60 -37.18
CA ASP A 139 34.67 -62.57 -38.20
C ASP A 139 33.96 -62.69 -39.57
N GLU A 140 34.84 -62.63 -40.56
CA GLU A 140 34.75 -62.86 -42.01
C GLU A 140 34.22 -64.28 -42.35
N PRO A 141 33.78 -64.54 -43.60
CA PRO A 141 34.72 -64.92 -44.67
C PRO A 141 34.43 -64.37 -46.08
#